data_AF-A0AA96Z9N8-F1
#
_entry.id   AF-A0AA96Z9N8-F1
#
_cell.length_a   1.000
_cell.length_b   1.000
_cell.length_c   1.000
_cell.angle_alpha   90.00
_cell.angle_beta   90.00
_cell.angle_gamma   90.00
#
_symmetry.space_group_name_H-M   'P 1'
#
loop_
_entity.id
_entity.type
_entity.pdbx_description
1 polymer ?
#
loop_
_entity_poly.entity_id
_entity_poly.type
_entity_poly.pdbx_seq_one_letter_code
_entity_poly.pdbx_strand_id
1 'polypeptide(L)'
;MATKVAVINSDLSTTEIAYQLKDHGTVVVDLYSRPGAHMLREHVSAELGCSGSTGDSVSYHQLEIWAGDDMPSWINVLFYSPLAIYHPRASRDLVERAMTEWERNARPEYFLYVE
;
A
#
# COMPACT_ATOMS: atom_id res chain seq x y z
N MET A 1 -12.04 -8.63 11.85
CA MET A 1 -11.33 -7.34 11.75
C MET A 1 -11.77 -6.71 10.44
N ALA A 2 -12.06 -5.40 10.43
CA ALA A 2 -12.32 -4.67 9.20
C ALA A 2 -11.04 -4.61 8.36
N THR A 3 -11.15 -4.79 7.04
CA THR A 3 -10.00 -4.72 6.13
C THR A 3 -9.72 -3.25 5.85
N LYS A 4 -8.45 -2.84 5.90
CA LYS A 4 -8.04 -1.45 5.71
C LYS A 4 -7.00 -1.30 4.61
N VAL A 5 -7.12 -0.24 3.82
CA VAL A 5 -6.11 0.15 2.84
C VAL A 5 -5.84 1.64 3.00
N ALA A 6 -4.60 1.99 3.33
CA ALA A 6 -4.17 3.38 3.28
C ALA A 6 -3.66 3.71 1.88
N VAL A 7 -4.23 4.74 1.25
CA VAL A 7 -3.76 5.31 0.00
C VAL A 7 -2.98 6.58 0.33
N ILE A 8 -1.69 6.58 -0.02
CA ILE A 8 -0.75 7.65 0.27
C ILE A 8 -0.32 8.27 -1.06
N ASN A 9 -0.82 9.48 -1.31
CA ASN A 9 -0.49 10.32 -2.47
C ASN A 9 0.21 11.60 -2.00
N SER A 10 1.28 11.45 -1.23
CA SER A 10 2.03 12.55 -0.60
C SER A 10 3.45 12.12 -0.22
N ASP A 11 4.28 13.08 0.17
CA ASP A 11 5.70 12.90 0.53
C ASP A 11 5.93 12.48 2.00
N LEU A 12 5.05 11.65 2.57
CA LEU A 12 5.25 11.05 3.91
C LEU A 12 6.62 10.38 4.08
N SER A 13 7.23 10.45 5.24
CA SER A 13 8.49 9.75 5.51
C SER A 13 8.33 8.22 5.43
N THR A 14 9.45 7.49 5.27
CA THR A 14 9.47 6.02 5.35
C THR A 14 8.87 5.53 6.67
N THR A 15 9.20 6.21 7.78
CA THR A 15 8.71 5.88 9.12
C THR A 15 7.19 6.01 9.22
N GLU A 16 6.59 7.03 8.61
CA GLU A 16 5.14 7.17 8.55
C GLU A 16 4.48 6.07 7.72
N ILE A 17 5.06 5.71 6.58
CA ILE A 17 4.58 4.56 5.77
C ILE A 17 4.65 3.27 6.58
N ALA A 18 5.74 3.06 7.33
CA ALA A 18 5.89 1.91 8.20
C ALA A 18 4.79 1.86 9.27
N TYR A 19 4.46 2.98 9.92
CA TYR A 19 3.35 3.03 10.86
C TYR A 19 2.00 2.74 10.21
N GLN A 20 1.71 3.34 9.05
CA GLN A 20 0.48 3.03 8.31
C GLN A 20 0.39 1.54 7.96
N LEU A 21 1.50 0.95 7.54
CA LEU A 21 1.56 -0.46 7.18
C LEU A 21 1.41 -1.38 8.41
N LYS A 22 1.95 -0.99 9.55
CA LYS A 22 1.78 -1.67 10.84
C LYS A 22 0.36 -1.54 11.40
N ASP A 23 -0.36 -0.47 11.08
CA ASP A 23 -1.71 -0.24 11.60
C ASP A 23 -2.81 -0.81 10.69
N HIS A 24 -2.53 -0.96 9.38
CA HIS A 24 -3.54 -1.27 8.36
C HIS A 24 -3.23 -2.51 7.54
N GLY A 25 -1.98 -2.99 7.53
CA GLY A 25 -1.55 -4.19 6.81
C GLY A 25 -1.38 -4.02 5.31
N THR A 26 -2.13 -3.12 4.66
CA THR A 26 -2.01 -2.81 3.22
C THR A 26 -1.88 -1.31 2.99
N VAL A 27 -0.87 -0.90 2.22
CA VAL A 27 -0.63 0.50 1.87
C VAL A 27 -0.36 0.63 0.38
N VAL A 28 -1.06 1.56 -0.26
CA VAL A 28 -0.84 2.01 -1.63
C VAL A 28 -0.01 3.28 -1.58
N VAL A 29 1.13 3.31 -2.29
CA VAL A 29 2.05 4.46 -2.27
C VAL A 29 2.27 4.95 -3.70
N ASP A 30 2.04 6.25 -3.93
CA ASP A 30 2.54 6.90 -5.13
C ASP A 30 4.07 7.08 -5.04
N LEU A 31 4.79 6.59 -6.05
CA LEU A 31 6.25 6.61 -6.10
C LEU A 31 6.81 7.67 -7.05
N TYR A 32 5.98 8.53 -7.63
CA TYR A 32 6.46 9.57 -8.55
C TYR A 32 7.55 10.49 -7.94
N SER A 33 7.54 10.66 -6.62
CA SER A 33 8.48 11.51 -5.88
C SER A 33 9.58 10.76 -5.11
N ARG A 34 9.68 9.43 -5.22
CA ARG A 34 10.47 8.60 -4.29
C ARG A 34 11.42 7.61 -4.98
N PRO A 35 12.44 7.11 -4.25
CA PRO A 35 13.20 5.94 -4.69
C PRO A 35 12.25 4.77 -5.03
N GLY A 36 12.60 4.01 -6.07
CA GLY A 36 11.78 2.92 -6.59
C GLY A 36 11.32 1.92 -5.52
N ALA A 37 10.20 1.25 -5.80
CA ALA A 37 9.43 0.49 -4.82
C ALA A 37 10.22 -0.56 -4.02
N HIS A 38 11.23 -1.15 -4.64
CA HIS A 38 12.13 -2.10 -4.00
C HIS A 38 12.89 -1.47 -2.82
N MET A 39 13.51 -0.30 -3.03
CA MET A 39 14.22 0.43 -1.98
C MET A 39 13.26 0.88 -0.89
N LEU A 40 12.06 1.35 -1.25
CA LEU A 40 11.04 1.71 -0.27
C LEU A 40 10.68 0.50 0.61
N ARG A 41 10.49 -0.68 0.01
CA ARG A 41 10.20 -1.92 0.73
C ARG A 41 11.34 -2.30 1.69
N GLU A 42 12.60 -2.15 1.28
CA GLU A 42 13.75 -2.41 2.15
C GLU A 42 13.80 -1.45 3.34
N HIS A 43 13.65 -0.14 3.09
CA HIS A 43 13.64 0.86 4.15
C HIS A 43 12.48 0.65 5.12
N VAL A 44 11.27 0.40 4.64
CA VAL A 44 10.10 0.11 5.49
C VAL A 44 10.29 -1.18 6.28
N SER A 45 10.89 -2.21 5.67
CA SER A 45 11.21 -3.47 6.38
C SER A 45 12.19 -3.23 7.53
N ALA A 46 13.19 -2.37 7.33
CA ALA A 46 14.16 -2.00 8.36
C ALA A 46 13.50 -1.20 9.50
N GLU A 47 12.66 -0.22 9.17
CA GLU A 47 11.89 0.57 10.16
C GLU A 47 10.97 -0.30 11.02
N LEU A 48 10.35 -1.33 10.42
CA LEU A 48 9.48 -2.28 11.12
C LEU A 48 10.24 -3.35 11.91
N GLY A 49 11.57 -3.40 11.83
CA GLY A 49 12.37 -4.44 12.47
C GLY A 49 12.10 -5.84 11.91
N CYS A 50 11.61 -5.94 10.66
CA CYS A 50 11.37 -7.20 9.96
C CYS A 50 12.70 -7.85 9.57
N SER A 51 13.43 -8.32 10.56
CA SER A 51 14.58 -9.20 10.36
C SER A 51 14.04 -10.61 10.10
N GLY A 52 14.56 -11.28 9.07
CA GLY A 52 13.99 -12.51 8.46
C GLY A 52 13.82 -13.73 9.37
N SER A 53 14.06 -13.61 10.68
CA SER A 53 13.83 -14.63 11.71
C SER A 53 12.43 -14.60 12.34
N THR A 54 11.66 -13.51 12.16
CA THR A 54 10.44 -13.25 12.94
C THR A 54 9.14 -13.74 12.28
N GLY A 55 9.16 -14.13 11.01
CA GLY A 55 7.95 -14.42 10.22
C GLY A 55 7.20 -13.17 9.73
N ASP A 56 7.58 -12.01 10.27
CA ASP A 56 7.14 -10.70 9.83
C ASP A 56 7.93 -10.27 8.59
N SER A 57 7.20 -9.84 7.57
CA SER A 57 7.78 -9.43 6.30
C SER A 57 6.91 -8.41 5.61
N VAL A 58 7.56 -7.54 4.85
CA VAL A 58 6.89 -6.61 3.93
C VAL A 58 7.06 -7.16 2.52
N SER A 59 5.95 -7.49 1.87
CA SER A 59 5.92 -7.79 0.44
C SER A 59 5.57 -6.53 -0.34
N TYR A 60 6.01 -6.50 -1.59
CA TYR A 60 5.75 -5.42 -2.53
C TYR A 60 5.23 -6.01 -3.83
N HIS A 61 4.17 -5.40 -4.36
CA HIS A 61 3.57 -5.77 -5.64
C HIS A 61 3.25 -4.52 -6.46
N GLN A 62 3.58 -4.57 -7.75
CA GLN A 62 3.07 -3.62 -8.72
C GLN A 62 1.76 -4.19 -9.26
N LEU A 63 0.66 -3.48 -9.04
CA LEU A 63 -0.67 -3.90 -9.49
C LEU A 63 -1.09 -3.02 -10.65
N GLU A 64 -1.62 -3.67 -11.69
CA GLU A 64 -2.36 -3.00 -12.74
C GLU A 64 -3.77 -2.69 -12.20
N ILE A 65 -4.08 -1.41 -12.07
CA ILE A 65 -5.34 -0.93 -11.50
C ILE A 65 -6.07 -0.09 -12.55
N TRP A 66 -7.33 -0.44 -12.78
CA TRP A 66 -8.26 0.31 -13.62
C TRP A 66 -9.06 1.26 -12.73
N ALA A 67 -8.53 2.47 -12.52
CA ALA A 67 -9.23 3.54 -11.82
C ALA A 67 -9.76 4.55 -12.87
N GLY A 68 -11.08 4.66 -13.01
CA GLY A 68 -11.73 5.48 -14.03
C GLY A 68 -11.69 4.88 -15.46
N ASP A 69 -12.00 5.70 -16.46
CA ASP A 69 -12.39 5.22 -17.80
C ASP A 69 -11.27 5.07 -18.83
N ASP A 70 -10.08 5.66 -18.68
CA ASP A 70 -9.22 5.84 -19.88
C ASP A 70 -7.80 5.24 -19.87
N MET A 71 -7.23 4.75 -18.75
CA MET A 71 -5.99 3.95 -18.85
C MET A 71 -5.64 3.17 -17.57
N PRO A 72 -5.17 1.91 -17.67
CA PRO A 72 -4.63 1.19 -16.52
C PRO A 72 -3.41 1.91 -15.97
N SER A 73 -3.41 2.13 -14.66
CA SER A 73 -2.26 2.69 -13.93
C SER A 73 -1.56 1.58 -13.16
N TRP A 74 -0.23 1.51 -13.27
CA TRP A 74 0.57 0.60 -12.48
C TRP A 74 0.89 1.23 -11.13
N ILE A 75 0.33 0.66 -10.06
CA ILE A 75 0.42 1.21 -8.71
C ILE A 75 1.24 0.30 -7.81
N ASN A 76 2.04 0.90 -6.95
CA ASN A 76 2.90 0.19 -6.02
C ASN A 76 2.16 -0.05 -4.70
N VAL A 77 2.11 -1.30 -4.25
CA VAL A 77 1.39 -1.70 -3.05
C VAL A 77 2.30 -2.52 -2.14
N LEU A 78 2.31 -2.17 -0.86
CA LEU A 78 3.02 -2.86 0.21
C LEU A 78 2.03 -3.64 1.09
N PHE A 79 2.41 -4.86 1.47
CA PHE A 79 1.65 -5.71 2.39
C PHE A 79 2.54 -6.16 3.54
N TYR A 80 2.00 -6.19 4.76
CA TYR A 80 2.73 -6.61 5.97
C TYR A 80 2.15 -7.89 6.56
N SER A 81 2.96 -8.95 6.59
CA SER A 81 2.52 -10.34 6.79
C SER A 81 1.84 -10.70 8.11
N PRO A 82 1.98 -9.95 9.22
CA PRO A 82 1.17 -10.22 10.42
C PRO A 82 -0.29 -9.79 10.28
N LEU A 83 -0.60 -8.91 9.32
CA LEU A 83 -1.92 -8.28 9.18
C LEU A 83 -2.57 -8.53 7.83
N ALA A 84 -1.78 -8.65 6.77
CA ALA A 84 -2.27 -8.89 5.43
C ALA A 84 -1.32 -9.82 4.66
N ILE A 85 -1.90 -10.75 3.92
CA ILE A 85 -1.19 -11.61 2.99
C ILE A 85 -1.65 -11.26 1.59
N TYR A 86 -0.70 -11.13 0.66
CA TYR A 86 -1.03 -10.87 -0.74
C TYR A 86 -1.67 -12.10 -1.39
N HIS A 87 -2.92 -11.94 -1.83
CA HIS A 87 -3.64 -12.89 -2.66
C HIS A 87 -3.95 -12.23 -4.00
N PRO A 88 -3.43 -12.72 -5.15
CA PRO A 88 -3.41 -11.95 -6.39
C PRO A 88 -4.75 -11.32 -6.81
N ARG A 89 -5.84 -12.09 -6.71
CA ARG A 89 -7.18 -11.62 -7.08
C ARG A 89 -7.80 -10.76 -5.97
N ALA A 90 -7.88 -11.29 -4.75
CA ALA A 90 -8.55 -10.61 -3.64
C ALA A 90 -7.87 -9.28 -3.25
N SER A 91 -6.53 -9.24 -3.24
CA SER A 91 -5.77 -8.03 -2.96
C SER A 91 -5.90 -7.00 -4.07
N ARG A 92 -5.99 -7.42 -5.35
CA ARG A 92 -6.26 -6.50 -6.47
C ARG A 92 -7.66 -5.90 -6.35
N ASP A 93 -8.68 -6.74 -6.18
CA ASP A 93 -10.07 -6.29 -6.06
C ASP A 93 -10.23 -5.29 -4.89
N LEU A 94 -9.55 -5.54 -3.77
CA LEU A 94 -9.54 -4.66 -2.60
C LEU A 94 -8.88 -3.31 -2.91
N VAL A 95 -7.70 -3.33 -3.53
CA VAL A 95 -6.97 -2.09 -3.91
C VAL A 95 -7.76 -1.30 -4.94
N GLU A 96 -8.38 -1.94 -5.92
CA GLU A 96 -9.25 -1.29 -6.92
C GLU A 96 -10.41 -0.54 -6.25
N ARG A 97 -11.10 -1.17 -5.28
CA ARG A 97 -12.17 -0.50 -4.51
C ARG A 97 -11.63 0.68 -3.70
N ALA A 98 -10.50 0.51 -3.02
CA ALA A 98 -9.88 1.58 -2.25
C ALA A 98 -9.48 2.79 -3.13
N MET A 99 -8.89 2.51 -4.30
CA MET A 99 -8.52 3.54 -5.28
C MET A 99 -9.75 4.23 -5.86
N THR A 100 -10.80 3.48 -6.20
CA THR A 100 -12.06 4.05 -6.70
C THR A 100 -12.69 5.00 -5.67
N GLU A 101 -12.72 4.62 -4.40
CA GLU A 101 -13.23 5.49 -3.34
C GLU A 101 -12.32 6.70 -3.10
N TRP A 102 -11.00 6.53 -3.15
CA TRP A 102 -10.05 7.65 -3.08
C TRP A 102 -10.29 8.69 -4.19
N GLU A 103 -10.52 8.24 -5.42
CA GLU A 103 -10.85 9.13 -6.54
C GLU A 103 -12.18 9.86 -6.33
N ARG A 104 -13.22 9.15 -5.87
CA ARG A 104 -14.52 9.73 -5.52
C ARG A 104 -14.42 10.81 -4.45
N ASN A 105 -13.41 10.72 -3.58
CA ASN A 105 -13.13 11.68 -2.52
C ASN A 105 -12.18 12.82 -2.95
N ALA A 106 -12.07 13.09 -4.25
CA ALA A 106 -11.23 14.15 -4.83
C ALA A 106 -9.73 13.94 -4.60
N ARG A 107 -9.28 12.69 -4.52
CA ARG A 107 -7.87 12.29 -4.51
C ARG A 107 -7.03 12.99 -3.41
N PRO A 108 -7.44 12.91 -2.13
CA PRO A 108 -6.69 13.54 -1.05
C PRO A 108 -5.29 12.93 -0.93
N GLU A 109 -4.36 13.68 -0.33
CA GLU A 109 -2.98 13.26 -0.08
C GLU A 109 -2.86 11.99 0.78
N TYR A 110 -3.85 11.76 1.65
CA TYR A 110 -4.00 10.57 2.47
C TYR A 110 -5.47 10.16 2.49
N PHE A 111 -5.73 8.86 2.33
CA PHE A 111 -7.06 8.29 2.40
C PHE A 111 -7.03 6.91 3.05
N LEU A 112 -7.96 6.65 3.95
CA LEU A 112 -8.11 5.36 4.59
C LEU A 112 -9.42 4.72 4.13
N TYR A 113 -9.31 3.68 3.33
CA TYR A 113 -10.43 2.81 2.97
C TYR A 113 -10.65 1.78 4.08
N VAL A 114 -11.90 1.58 4.48
CA VAL A 114 -12.32 0.60 5.51
C VAL A 114 -13.50 -0.20 4.97
N GLU A 115 -13.36 -1.53 4.92
CA GLU A 115 -14.41 -2.50 4.55
C GLU A 115 -14.92 -3.28 5.77
#